data_AF-A0A967W9Z0-F1
#
_entry.id   AF-A0A967W9Z0-F1
#
_cell.length_a   1.000
_cell.length_b   1.000
_cell.length_c   1.000
_cell.angle_alpha   90.00
_cell.angle_beta   90.00
_cell.angle_gamma   90.00
#
_symmetry.space_group_name_H-M   'P 1'
#
loop_
_entity.id
_entity.type
_entity.pdbx_description
1 polymer ?
#
loop_
_entity_poly.entity_id
_entity_poly.type
_entity_poly.pdbx_seq_one_letter_code
_entity_poly.pdbx_strand_id
1 'polypeptide(L)'
;GLRQEWTATVSPEVVDVILVGPDTLLSELKPDDIQVFVNLFDLGLGVHRVEPIVLYPEGSELESVIPDVIEVVIRVEPTPTPLTSTIPIDTPAP
;
A
#
# COMPACT_ATOMS: atom_id res chain seq x y z
N GLY A 1 -7.53 5.57 6.51
CA GLY A 1 -7.37 6.26 7.81
C GLY A 1 -6.38 5.46 8.64
N LEU A 2 -5.24 6.06 8.98
CA LEU A 2 -4.26 5.55 9.94
C LEU A 2 -4.10 6.62 11.02
N ARG A 3 -3.76 6.23 12.26
CA ARG A 3 -3.42 7.21 13.30
C ARG A 3 -2.14 7.92 12.85
N GLN A 4 -2.02 9.23 13.07
CA GLN A 4 -0.90 10.07 12.59
C GLN A 4 0.51 9.65 13.07
N GLU A 5 0.59 8.65 13.95
CA GLU A 5 1.82 8.14 14.53
C GLU A 5 2.09 6.69 14.13
N TRP A 6 1.30 6.08 13.24
CA TRP A 6 1.42 4.68 12.84
C TRP A 6 1.73 4.56 11.35
N THR A 7 2.84 3.87 11.03
CA THR A 7 3.18 3.48 9.66
C THR A 7 2.81 2.02 9.46
N ALA A 8 2.19 1.72 8.32
CA ALA A 8 1.93 0.37 7.86
C ALA A 8 2.86 0.06 6.68
N THR A 9 3.64 -1.01 6.80
CA THR A 9 4.46 -1.54 5.70
C THR A 9 3.79 -2.78 5.16
N VAL A 10 3.42 -2.77 3.89
CA VAL A 10 2.83 -3.92 3.20
C VAL A 10 3.92 -4.75 2.53
N SER A 11 3.84 -6.07 2.61
CA SER A 11 4.72 -6.98 1.89
C SER A 11 3.95 -8.25 1.51
N PRO A 12 3.89 -8.60 0.22
CA PRO A 12 4.47 -7.90 -0.93
C PRO A 12 3.68 -6.63 -1.34
N GLU A 13 4.33 -5.72 -2.06
CA GLU A 13 3.71 -4.52 -2.64
C GLU A 13 3.10 -4.76 -4.04
N VAL A 14 3.44 -5.90 -4.64
CA VAL A 14 2.95 -6.32 -5.96
C VAL A 14 2.15 -7.60 -5.79
N VAL A 15 0.99 -7.65 -6.44
CA VAL A 15 0.15 -8.84 -6.55
C VAL A 15 -0.19 -9.09 -8.01
N ASP A 16 -0.25 -10.36 -8.40
CA ASP A 16 -0.71 -10.80 -9.70
C ASP A 16 -2.22 -11.05 -9.63
N VAL A 17 -2.97 -10.39 -10.51
CA VAL A 17 -4.43 -10.53 -10.61
C VAL A 17 -4.74 -11.21 -11.93
N ILE A 18 -5.43 -12.34 -11.87
CA ILE A 18 -5.88 -13.12 -13.02
C ILE A 18 -7.37 -12.87 -13.19
N LEU A 19 -7.73 -12.27 -14.32
CA LEU A 19 -9.10 -11.96 -14.69
C LEU A 19 -9.50 -12.80 -15.91
N VAL A 20 -10.70 -13.34 -15.89
CA VAL A 20 -11.31 -14.06 -17.01
C VAL A 20 -12.50 -13.27 -17.49
N GLY A 21 -12.66 -13.16 -18.79
CA GLY A 21 -13.76 -12.42 -19.37
C GLY A 21 -13.83 -12.57 -20.89
N PRO A 22 -14.82 -11.93 -21.50
CA PRO A 22 -14.94 -11.91 -22.96
C PRO A 22 -13.76 -11.16 -23.59
N ASP A 23 -13.28 -11.65 -24.75
CA ASP A 23 -12.12 -11.09 -25.46
C ASP A 23 -12.23 -9.58 -25.73
N THR A 24 -13.45 -9.09 -25.99
CA THR A 24 -13.73 -7.66 -26.18
C THR A 24 -13.38 -6.86 -24.93
N LEU A 25 -13.76 -7.34 -23.75
CA LEU A 25 -13.50 -6.66 -22.49
C LEU A 25 -12.01 -6.70 -22.15
N LEU A 26 -11.34 -7.85 -22.33
CA LEU A 26 -9.89 -7.95 -22.12
C LEU A 26 -9.09 -7.04 -23.05
N SER A 27 -9.61 -6.79 -24.26
CA SER A 27 -9.00 -5.86 -25.23
C SER A 27 -9.24 -4.38 -24.89
N GLU A 28 -10.34 -4.07 -24.20
CA GLU A 28 -10.69 -2.72 -23.74
C GLU A 28 -10.19 -2.42 -22.33
N LEU A 29 -9.79 -3.45 -21.58
CA LEU A 29 -9.36 -3.34 -20.19
C LEU A 29 -8.14 -2.45 -20.06
N LYS A 30 -8.23 -1.42 -19.23
CA LYS A 30 -7.09 -0.54 -18.96
C LYS A 30 -6.52 -0.82 -17.58
N PRO A 31 -5.23 -0.51 -17.37
CA PRO A 31 -4.61 -0.63 -16.04
C PRO A 31 -5.33 0.22 -14.97
N ASP A 32 -5.94 1.34 -15.37
CA ASP A 32 -6.65 2.27 -14.46
C ASP A 32 -8.00 1.71 -13.96
N ASP A 33 -8.58 0.75 -14.68
CA ASP A 33 -9.86 0.12 -14.31
C ASP A 33 -9.69 -0.94 -13.21
N ILE A 34 -8.46 -1.41 -12.97
CA ILE A 34 -8.14 -2.36 -11.91
C ILE A 34 -7.55 -1.60 -10.73
N GLN A 35 -8.18 -1.69 -9.57
CA GLN A 35 -7.67 -1.07 -8.35
C GLN A 35 -7.61 -2.10 -7.23
N VAL A 36 -6.43 -2.24 -6.63
CA VAL A 36 -6.22 -3.16 -5.52
C VAL A 36 -6.13 -2.36 -4.22
N PHE A 37 -6.98 -2.68 -3.27
CA PHE A 37 -7.04 -2.05 -1.96
C PHE A 37 -6.77 -3.06 -0.87
N VAL A 38 -6.09 -2.63 0.19
CA VAL A 38 -5.93 -3.43 1.39
C VAL A 38 -6.60 -2.69 2.53
N ASN A 39 -7.55 -3.36 3.19
CA ASN A 39 -8.24 -2.76 4.32
C ASN A 39 -7.41 -2.90 5.59
N LEU A 40 -6.87 -1.79 6.08
CA LEU A 40 -6.09 -1.74 7.32
C LEU A 40 -6.85 -1.13 8.50
N PHE A 41 -8.16 -0.93 8.37
CA PHE A 41 -8.97 -0.40 9.46
C PHE A 41 -9.07 -1.41 10.60
N ASP A 42 -9.10 -0.91 11.83
CA ASP A 42 -9.16 -1.69 13.08
C ASP A 42 -7.93 -2.58 13.38
N LEU A 43 -6.89 -2.53 12.56
CA LEU A 43 -5.66 -3.29 12.80
C LEU A 43 -4.78 -2.59 13.85
N GLY A 44 -4.36 -3.34 14.87
CA GLY A 44 -3.45 -2.88 15.92
C GLY A 44 -1.97 -2.94 15.51
N LEU A 45 -1.07 -2.61 16.44
CA LEU A 45 0.37 -2.80 16.23
C LEU A 45 0.70 -4.29 16.06
N GLY A 46 1.59 -4.62 15.13
CA GLY A 46 2.01 -6.00 14.87
C GLY A 46 1.92 -6.39 13.40
N VAL A 47 1.98 -7.69 13.15
CA VAL A 47 1.90 -8.29 11.83
C VAL A 47 0.49 -8.81 11.61
N HIS A 48 -0.17 -8.34 10.55
CA HIS A 48 -1.53 -8.72 10.19
C HIS A 48 -1.56 -9.29 8.79
N ARG A 49 -2.36 -10.33 8.59
CA ARG A 49 -2.59 -10.94 7.28
C ARG A 49 -3.94 -10.48 6.80
N VAL A 50 -3.94 -9.73 5.71
CA VAL A 50 -5.14 -9.13 5.14
C VAL A 50 -5.25 -9.51 3.67
N GLU A 51 -6.46 -9.83 3.27
CA GLU A 51 -6.79 -10.18 1.90
C GLU A 51 -6.95 -8.88 1.09
N PRO A 52 -6.25 -8.73 -0.06
CA PRO A 52 -6.45 -7.60 -0.93
C PRO A 52 -7.83 -7.66 -1.59
N ILE A 53 -8.49 -6.52 -1.64
CA ILE A 53 -9.76 -6.31 -2.33
C ILE A 53 -9.43 -5.75 -3.70
N VAL A 54 -9.70 -6.54 -4.75
CA VAL A 54 -9.53 -6.12 -6.14
C VAL A 54 -10.86 -5.57 -6.65
N LEU A 55 -10.87 -4.32 -7.07
CA LEU A 55 -11.93 -3.71 -7.86
C LEU A 55 -11.61 -3.90 -9.33
N TYR A 56 -12.56 -4.46 -10.06
CA TYR A 56 -12.50 -4.71 -11.49
C TYR A 56 -13.82 -4.26 -12.14
N PRO A 57 -13.82 -3.91 -13.43
CA PRO A 57 -15.02 -3.46 -14.13
C PRO A 57 -16.07 -4.59 -14.23
N GLU A 58 -17.34 -4.23 -14.36
CA GLU A 58 -18.39 -5.23 -14.53
C GLU A 58 -18.23 -5.93 -15.89
N GLY A 59 -18.36 -7.26 -15.89
CA GLY A 59 -18.20 -8.10 -17.08
C GLY A 59 -16.87 -8.86 -17.15
N SER A 60 -15.90 -8.58 -16.28
CA SER A 60 -14.82 -9.51 -15.94
C SER A 60 -15.15 -10.28 -14.66
N GLU A 61 -14.64 -11.50 -14.59
CA GLU A 61 -14.67 -12.34 -13.39
C GLU A 61 -13.24 -12.47 -12.84
N LEU A 62 -13.10 -12.30 -11.53
CA LEU A 62 -11.84 -12.55 -10.85
C LEU A 62 -11.60 -14.05 -10.75
N GLU A 63 -10.61 -14.56 -11.47
CA GLU A 63 -10.24 -15.97 -11.43
C GLU A 63 -9.36 -16.26 -10.22
N SER A 64 -8.32 -15.46 -9.99
CA SER A 64 -7.37 -15.66 -8.91
C SER A 64 -6.53 -14.40 -8.62
N VAL A 65 -6.06 -14.28 -7.37
CA VAL A 65 -5.11 -13.25 -6.94
C VAL A 65 -3.95 -13.95 -6.25
N ILE A 66 -2.72 -13.63 -6.64
CA ILE A 66 -1.52 -14.26 -6.12
C ILE A 66 -0.51 -13.20 -5.70
N PRO A 67 -0.12 -13.14 -4.42
CA PRO A 67 -0.73 -13.83 -3.29
C PRO A 67 -2.13 -13.29 -2.94
N ASP A 68 -3.00 -14.18 -2.46
CA ASP A 68 -4.32 -13.84 -1.91
C ASP A 68 -4.24 -13.25 -0.48
N VAL A 69 -3.05 -13.27 0.12
CA VAL A 69 -2.78 -12.75 1.47
C VAL A 69 -1.58 -11.81 1.43
N ILE A 70 -1.77 -10.59 1.92
CA ILE A 70 -0.71 -9.60 2.09
C ILE A 70 -0.40 -9.46 3.58
N GLU A 71 0.90 -9.50 3.90
CA GLU A 71 1.36 -9.26 5.25
C GLU A 71 1.56 -7.75 5.46
N VAL A 72 0.91 -7.22 6.48
CA VAL A 72 0.95 -5.79 6.80
C VAL A 72 1.48 -5.63 8.21
N VAL A 73 2.60 -4.93 8.30
CA VAL A 73 3.28 -4.69 9.56
C VAL A 73 3.00 -3.26 9.98
N ILE A 74 2.22 -3.11 11.04
CA ILE A 74 1.88 -1.81 11.62
C ILE A 74 2.80 -1.53 12.79
N ARG A 75 3.51 -0.42 12.70
CA ARG A 75 4.47 0.04 13.71
C ARG A 75 4.20 1.50 14.02
N VAL A 76 4.66 1.93 15.20
CA VAL A 76 4.77 3.36 15.49
C VAL A 76 5.77 3.97 14.52
N GLU A 77 5.41 5.08 13.88
CA GLU A 77 6.35 5.86 13.08
C GLU A 77 7.52 6.27 13.98
N PRO A 78 8.77 5.99 13.60
CA PRO A 78 9.85 6.73 14.19
C PRO A 78 9.63 8.18 13.76
N THR A 79 9.36 9.08 14.72
CA THR A 79 9.43 10.52 14.47
C THR A 79 10.69 10.78 13.64
N PRO A 80 10.61 11.42 12.46
CA PRO A 80 11.81 11.77 11.74
C PRO A 80 12.62 12.65 12.70
N THR A 81 13.74 12.13 13.20
CA THR A 81 14.67 12.93 13.99
C THR A 81 14.94 14.16 13.11
N PRO A 82 14.56 15.38 13.52
CA PRO A 82 14.89 16.55 12.73
C PRO A 82 16.40 16.52 12.57
N LEU A 83 16.88 16.38 11.34
CA LEU A 83 18.29 16.62 11.04
C LEU A 83 18.51 18.09 11.41
N THR A 84 19.05 18.32 12.61
CA THR A 84 19.49 19.65 13.03
C THR A 84 20.56 20.04 12.03
N SER A 85 20.17 20.77 11.00
CA SER A 85 21.10 21.41 10.09
C SER A 85 21.99 22.27 10.95
N THR A 86 23.23 21.83 11.15
CA THR A 86 24.25 22.53 11.90
C THR A 86 24.43 23.88 11.22
N ILE A 87 23.86 24.92 11.82
CA ILE A 87 24.11 26.30 11.43
C ILE A 87 25.63 26.48 11.56
N PRO A 88 26.38 26.84 10.50
CA PRO A 88 27.77 27.21 10.67
C PRO A 88 27.80 28.45 11.57
N ILE A 89 28.46 28.33 12.71
CA ILE A 89 28.65 29.43 13.64
C ILE A 89 29.63 30.42 13.01
N ASP A 90 29.12 31.43 12.30
CA ASP A 90 29.91 32.59 11.95
C ASP A 90 30.32 33.28 13.26
N THR A 91 31.60 33.12 13.58
CA THR A 91 32.24 33.71 14.75
C THR A 91 32.57 35.17 14.42
N PRO A 92 31.98 36.18 15.06
CA PRO A 92 32.48 37.54 14.92
C PRO A 92 33.80 37.65 15.71
N ALA A 93 34.91 37.77 14.99
CA ALA A 93 36.20 38.12 15.57
C ALA A 93 36.25 39.65 15.88
N PRO A 94 36.84 40.06 17.02
CA PRO A 94 36.95 41.46 17.43
C PRO A 94 38.05 42.25 16.69
#